data_AF-A0A4Q5XFG2-F1
#
_entry.id   AF-A0A4Q5XFG2-F1
#
_cell.length_a   1.000
_cell.length_b   1.000
_cell.length_c   1.000
_cell.angle_alpha   90.00
_cell.angle_beta   90.00
_cell.angle_gamma   90.00
#
_symmetry.space_group_name_H-M   'P 1'
#
loop_
_entity.id
_entity.type
_entity.pdbx_description
1 polymer ?
#
loop_
_entity_poly.entity_id
_entity_poly.type
_entity_poly.pdbx_seq_one_letter_code
_entity_poly.pdbx_strand_id
1 'polypeptide(L)'
;MSAASLTTELETKIVALSRRCIQAMYEDPFWMARFGERGRRHAEQDSEFHVKYIASALRADDVALFENYARWLRGVLASRGMCSWHLSESFRQLAAAMHAEGVAEPEPALAVLDAGRAALHYQTGDAAPLAVQSTTTLGALRDRLGEDSYRLEELWSFLLDSVDRQDASAFRGHVDFLSRTLVADEAERLKLARTLSALQALAAPHMPVELAERLFSPA
;
A
#
# COMPACT_ATOMS: atom_id res chain seq x y z
N MET A 1 29.72 7.41 5.53
CA MET A 1 29.09 7.83 6.81
C MET A 1 28.86 6.61 7.72
N SER A 2 28.78 6.74 9.06
CA SER A 2 28.47 5.62 9.97
C SER A 2 26.96 5.41 10.15
N ALA A 3 26.53 4.21 10.55
CA ALA A 3 25.12 3.95 10.88
C ALA A 3 24.58 4.89 11.97
N ALA A 4 25.40 5.20 12.98
CA ALA A 4 25.02 6.14 14.04
C ALA A 4 24.72 7.54 13.48
N SER A 5 25.61 8.09 12.64
CA SER A 5 25.40 9.41 12.01
C SER A 5 24.16 9.44 11.10
N LEU A 6 23.91 8.38 10.32
CA LEU A 6 22.70 8.29 9.49
C LEU A 6 21.44 8.30 10.37
N THR A 7 21.43 7.51 11.45
CA THR A 7 20.26 7.43 12.34
C THR A 7 19.97 8.76 13.04
N THR A 8 21.02 9.48 13.49
CA THR A 8 20.87 10.83 14.04
C THR A 8 20.33 11.82 13.02
N GLU A 9 20.79 11.74 11.76
CA GLU A 9 20.28 12.60 10.69
C GLU A 9 18.81 12.34 10.38
N LEU A 10 18.42 11.06 10.26
CA LEU A 10 17.01 10.66 10.05
C LEU A 10 16.11 11.16 11.18
N GLU A 11 16.55 11.01 12.44
CA GLU A 11 15.81 11.50 13.60
C GLU A 11 15.71 13.03 13.63
N THR A 12 16.78 13.73 13.26
CA THR A 12 16.77 15.20 13.18
C THR A 12 15.82 15.71 12.10
N LYS A 13 15.72 14.99 10.97
CA LYS A 13 14.87 15.36 9.82
C LYS A 13 13.47 14.74 9.88
N ILE A 14 13.11 14.02 10.95
CA ILE A 14 11.90 13.20 11.01
C ILE A 14 10.62 13.93 10.61
N VAL A 15 10.42 15.14 11.12
CA VAL A 15 9.23 15.96 10.82
C VAL A 15 9.22 16.41 9.35
N ALA A 16 10.37 16.80 8.80
CA ALA A 16 10.49 17.24 7.42
C ALA A 16 10.24 16.08 6.44
N LEU A 17 10.83 14.92 6.72
CA LEU A 17 10.63 13.68 5.96
C LEU A 17 9.16 13.25 5.97
N SER A 18 8.55 13.20 7.16
CA SER A 18 7.14 12.84 7.32
C SER A 18 6.22 13.80 6.55
N ARG A 19 6.38 15.11 6.76
CA ARG A 19 5.56 16.11 6.09
C ARG A 19 5.68 16.03 4.57
N ARG A 20 6.89 15.85 4.03
CA ARG A 20 7.09 15.70 2.58
C ARG A 20 6.47 14.42 2.05
N CYS A 21 6.66 13.30 2.74
CA CYS A 21 6.06 12.02 2.38
C CYS A 21 4.53 12.14 2.29
N ILE A 22 3.88 12.68 3.34
CA ILE A 22 2.43 12.81 3.38
C ILE A 22 1.92 13.86 2.40
N GLN A 23 2.65 14.95 2.19
CA GLN A 23 2.32 15.93 1.15
C GLN A 23 2.27 15.27 -0.23
N ALA A 24 3.28 14.47 -0.59
CA ALA A 24 3.33 13.78 -1.88
C ALA A 24 2.22 12.73 -2.02
N MET A 25 1.88 12.00 -0.95
CA MET A 25 0.74 11.08 -0.98
C MET A 25 -0.57 11.84 -1.25
N TYR A 26 -0.81 12.95 -0.54
CA TYR A 26 -2.04 13.74 -0.67
C TYR A 26 -2.16 14.54 -1.99
N GLU A 27 -1.21 14.42 -2.91
CA GLU A 27 -1.39 14.85 -4.30
C GLU A 27 -2.40 13.96 -5.04
N ASP A 28 -2.52 12.68 -4.67
CA ASP A 28 -3.62 11.84 -5.12
C ASP A 28 -4.92 12.23 -4.38
N PRO A 29 -5.98 12.66 -5.11
CA PRO A 29 -7.27 13.04 -4.52
C PRO A 29 -7.91 11.99 -3.61
N PHE A 30 -7.57 10.71 -3.79
CA PHE A 30 -8.04 9.62 -2.93
C PHE A 30 -7.81 9.88 -1.45
N TRP A 31 -6.61 10.34 -1.07
CA TRP A 31 -6.24 10.47 0.34
C TRP A 31 -7.10 11.52 1.05
N MET A 32 -7.35 12.63 0.38
CA MET A 32 -8.24 13.67 0.89
C MET A 32 -9.70 13.21 0.91
N ALA A 33 -10.17 12.57 -0.17
CA ALA A 33 -11.55 12.07 -0.25
C ALA A 33 -11.84 10.99 0.80
N ARG A 34 -10.87 10.11 1.07
CA ARG A 34 -11.05 8.95 1.96
C ARG A 34 -10.87 9.29 3.43
N PHE A 35 -9.85 10.09 3.76
CA PHE A 35 -9.43 10.29 5.16
C PHE A 35 -9.51 11.74 5.63
N GLY A 36 -9.60 12.69 4.69
CA GLY A 36 -9.67 14.12 4.98
C GLY A 36 -8.47 14.66 5.77
N GLU A 37 -8.63 15.87 6.30
CA GLU A 37 -7.57 16.57 7.04
C GLU A 37 -7.24 15.90 8.38
N ARG A 38 -8.24 15.24 9.01
CA ARG A 38 -7.99 14.46 10.22
C ARG A 38 -7.09 13.27 9.91
N GLY A 39 -7.36 12.56 8.82
CA GLY A 39 -6.52 11.47 8.33
C GLY A 39 -5.09 11.92 8.07
N ARG A 40 -4.93 13.09 7.45
CA ARG A 40 -3.63 13.64 7.09
C ARG A 40 -2.73 13.81 8.31
N ARG A 41 -3.26 14.40 9.38
CA ARG A 41 -2.53 14.58 10.66
C ARG A 41 -2.12 13.25 11.30
N HIS A 42 -2.96 12.22 11.20
CA HIS A 42 -2.59 10.89 11.69
C HIS A 42 -1.56 10.21 10.78
N ALA A 43 -1.65 10.39 9.46
CA ALA A 43 -0.67 9.88 8.53
C ALA A 43 0.72 10.51 8.75
N GLU A 44 0.79 11.79 9.11
CA GLU A 44 2.05 12.44 9.49
C GLU A 44 2.67 11.78 10.74
N GLN A 45 1.85 11.47 11.75
CA GLN A 45 2.30 10.75 12.94
C GLN A 45 2.79 9.33 12.59
N ASP A 46 2.04 8.60 11.77
CA ASP A 46 2.41 7.26 11.33
C ASP A 46 3.72 7.27 10.52
N SER A 47 3.92 8.25 9.65
CA SER A 47 5.16 8.41 8.89
C SER A 47 6.36 8.74 9.78
N GLU A 48 6.19 9.47 10.88
CA GLU A 48 7.27 9.65 11.87
C GLU A 48 7.64 8.31 12.53
N PHE A 49 6.65 7.46 12.83
CA PHE A 49 6.93 6.12 13.34
C PHE A 49 7.71 5.27 12.32
N HIS A 50 7.40 5.36 11.02
CA HIS A 50 8.20 4.67 9.98
C HIS A 50 9.69 5.04 10.09
N VAL A 51 10.01 6.34 10.17
CA VAL A 51 11.39 6.82 10.31
C VAL A 51 12.05 6.28 11.59
N LYS A 52 11.33 6.27 12.72
CA LYS A 52 11.85 5.72 14.00
C LYS A 52 12.15 4.22 13.90
N TYR A 53 11.33 3.46 13.19
CA TYR A 53 11.56 2.03 12.97
C TYR A 53 12.73 1.78 12.03
N ILE A 54 12.91 2.60 10.99
CA ILE A 54 14.10 2.54 10.12
C ILE A 54 15.37 2.80 10.94
N ALA A 55 15.39 3.88 11.73
CA ALA A 55 16.53 4.20 12.59
C ALA A 55 16.80 3.07 13.61
N SER A 56 15.76 2.42 14.11
CA SER A 56 15.92 1.29 15.04
C SER A 56 16.47 0.03 14.37
N ALA A 57 16.02 -0.31 13.16
CA ALA A 57 16.59 -1.39 12.35
C ALA A 57 18.08 -1.15 12.04
N LEU A 58 18.44 0.08 11.65
CA LEU A 58 19.83 0.46 11.38
C LEU A 58 20.71 0.42 12.63
N ARG A 59 20.22 0.91 13.78
CA ARG A 59 20.97 0.87 15.06
C ARG A 59 21.20 -0.56 15.54
N ALA A 60 20.26 -1.46 15.29
CA ALA A 60 20.34 -2.86 15.67
C ALA A 60 21.07 -3.75 14.66
N ASP A 61 21.39 -3.22 13.46
CA ASP A 61 21.83 -4.01 12.30
C ASP A 61 20.89 -5.21 12.00
N ASP A 62 19.59 -4.97 12.17
CA ASP A 62 18.54 -5.99 12.04
C ASP A 62 17.38 -5.46 11.21
N VAL A 63 17.41 -5.77 9.92
CA VAL A 63 16.35 -5.40 8.96
C VAL A 63 15.01 -6.07 9.28
N ALA A 64 15.02 -7.24 9.95
CA ALA A 64 13.81 -7.97 10.27
C ALA A 64 12.90 -7.20 11.24
N LEU A 65 13.46 -6.27 12.03
CA LEU A 65 12.68 -5.34 12.86
C LEU A 65 11.70 -4.53 12.00
N PHE A 66 12.14 -4.00 10.86
CA PHE A 66 11.28 -3.21 9.98
C PHE A 66 10.32 -4.09 9.17
N GLU A 67 10.74 -5.27 8.74
CA GLU A 67 9.85 -6.22 8.07
C GLU A 67 8.69 -6.65 8.97
N ASN A 68 9.00 -6.99 10.23
CA ASN A 68 7.99 -7.37 11.22
C ASN A 68 7.06 -6.20 11.53
N TYR A 69 7.60 -4.98 11.62
CA TYR A 69 6.82 -3.75 11.72
C TYR A 69 5.86 -3.59 10.54
N ALA A 70 6.31 -3.77 9.30
CA ALA A 70 5.48 -3.66 8.10
C ALA A 70 4.34 -4.69 8.09
N ARG A 71 4.63 -5.97 8.39
CA ARG A 71 3.62 -7.04 8.47
C ARG A 71 2.58 -6.79 9.56
N TRP A 72 3.02 -6.33 10.73
CA TRP A 72 2.11 -5.93 11.81
C TRP A 72 1.23 -4.75 11.40
N LEU A 73 1.84 -3.71 10.82
CA LEU A 73 1.15 -2.49 10.44
C LEU A 73 0.10 -2.73 9.35
N ARG A 74 0.37 -3.64 8.40
CA ARG A 74 -0.63 -4.10 7.42
C ARG A 74 -1.94 -4.54 8.10
N GLY A 75 -1.86 -5.36 9.15
CA GLY A 75 -3.04 -5.80 9.88
C GLY A 75 -3.80 -4.66 10.57
N VAL A 76 -3.06 -3.68 11.09
CA VAL A 76 -3.58 -2.48 11.76
C VAL A 76 -4.25 -1.52 10.77
N LEU A 77 -3.67 -1.31 9.58
CA LEU A 77 -4.19 -0.35 8.59
C LEU A 77 -5.31 -0.95 7.73
N ALA A 78 -5.32 -2.27 7.52
CA ALA A 78 -6.42 -2.96 6.85
C ALA A 78 -7.77 -2.68 7.53
N SER A 79 -7.81 -2.67 8.87
CA SER A 79 -9.04 -2.34 9.62
C SER A 79 -9.45 -0.86 9.52
N ARG A 80 -8.60 0.00 8.94
CA ARG A 80 -8.86 1.43 8.72
C ARG A 80 -9.16 1.75 7.25
N GLY A 81 -9.36 0.73 6.41
CA GLY A 81 -9.69 0.92 5.00
C GLY A 81 -8.48 1.27 4.13
N MET A 82 -7.29 0.80 4.50
CA MET A 82 -6.09 0.81 3.66
C MET A 82 -5.71 -0.63 3.27
N CYS A 83 -4.69 -0.78 2.43
CA CYS A 83 -4.19 -2.08 1.95
C CYS A 83 -2.67 -2.07 1.90
N SER A 84 -2.06 -3.22 1.63
CA SER A 84 -0.60 -3.38 1.52
C SER A 84 0.03 -2.43 0.49
N TRP A 85 -0.66 -2.13 -0.61
CA TRP A 85 -0.18 -1.17 -1.62
C TRP A 85 -0.04 0.24 -1.05
N HIS A 86 -1.02 0.71 -0.28
CA HIS A 86 -0.98 2.02 0.39
C HIS A 86 0.23 2.14 1.34
N LEU A 87 0.55 1.09 2.08
CA LEU A 87 1.73 1.08 2.95
C LEU A 87 3.02 1.06 2.14
N SER A 88 3.09 0.26 1.07
CA SER A 88 4.21 0.24 0.14
C SER A 88 4.42 1.60 -0.54
N GLU A 89 3.34 2.30 -0.89
CA GLU A 89 3.38 3.69 -1.39
C GLU A 89 3.99 4.63 -0.36
N SER A 90 3.55 4.59 0.90
CA SER A 90 4.13 5.42 1.97
C SER A 90 5.64 5.19 2.09
N PHE A 91 6.09 3.94 2.02
CA PHE A 91 7.53 3.61 2.07
C PHE A 91 8.30 4.18 0.86
N ARG A 92 7.73 4.11 -0.35
CA ARG A 92 8.34 4.74 -1.54
C ARG A 92 8.39 6.26 -1.42
N GLN A 93 7.33 6.89 -0.92
CA GLN A 93 7.29 8.35 -0.76
C GLN A 93 8.25 8.83 0.32
N LEU A 94 8.45 8.03 1.38
CA LEU A 94 9.45 8.31 2.39
C LEU A 94 10.89 8.19 1.82
N ALA A 95 11.16 7.18 0.98
CA ALA A 95 12.41 7.07 0.24
C ALA A 95 12.66 8.30 -0.66
N ALA A 96 11.66 8.74 -1.42
CA ALA A 96 11.74 9.95 -2.23
C ALA A 96 11.98 11.21 -1.36
N ALA A 97 11.35 11.27 -0.19
CA ALA A 97 11.54 12.36 0.76
C ALA A 97 12.97 12.41 1.31
N MET A 98 13.63 11.27 1.55
CA MET A 98 15.03 11.23 1.98
C MET A 98 15.96 11.88 0.96
N HIS A 99 15.78 11.59 -0.33
CA HIS A 99 16.55 12.24 -1.39
C HIS A 99 16.26 13.74 -1.46
N ALA A 100 14.98 14.13 -1.42
CA ALA A 100 14.58 15.53 -1.57
C ALA A 100 15.00 16.41 -0.38
N GLU A 101 15.02 15.85 0.84
CA GLU A 101 15.51 16.53 2.05
C GLU A 101 17.04 16.45 2.21
N GLY A 102 17.74 15.83 1.25
CA GLY A 102 19.20 15.77 1.22
C GLY A 102 19.79 14.98 2.39
N VAL A 103 19.18 13.85 2.76
CA VAL A 103 19.79 12.89 3.69
C VAL A 103 21.09 12.38 3.07
N ALA A 104 22.20 12.46 3.79
CA ALA A 104 23.49 11.96 3.30
C ALA A 104 23.46 10.42 3.23
N GLU A 105 24.11 9.83 2.22
CA GLU A 105 24.25 8.37 2.01
C GLU A 105 22.99 7.56 2.48
N PRO A 106 21.80 7.82 1.92
CA PRO A 106 20.55 7.27 2.43
C PRO A 106 20.39 5.76 2.12
N GLU A 107 21.28 5.17 1.33
CA GLU A 107 21.16 3.81 0.78
C GLU A 107 20.85 2.73 1.84
N PRO A 108 21.45 2.73 3.05
CA PRO A 108 21.08 1.76 4.08
C PRO A 108 19.62 1.91 4.54
N ALA A 109 19.12 3.15 4.66
CA ALA A 109 17.72 3.41 5.03
C ALA A 109 16.76 3.01 3.91
N LEU A 110 17.15 3.24 2.65
CA LEU A 110 16.39 2.80 1.47
C LEU A 110 16.29 1.28 1.41
N ALA A 111 17.38 0.56 1.71
CA ALA A 111 17.37 -0.90 1.77
C ALA A 111 16.41 -1.44 2.84
N VAL A 112 16.31 -0.77 4.00
CA VAL A 112 15.33 -1.11 5.04
C VAL A 112 13.89 -0.91 4.54
N LEU A 113 13.61 0.20 3.85
CA LEU A 113 12.30 0.45 3.25
C LEU A 113 11.94 -0.59 2.19
N ASP A 114 12.88 -0.95 1.31
CA ASP A 114 12.66 -1.98 0.29
C ASP A 114 12.44 -3.37 0.90
N ALA A 115 13.14 -3.72 1.97
CA ALA A 115 12.87 -4.95 2.72
C ALA A 115 11.47 -4.94 3.34
N GLY A 116 11.03 -3.81 3.92
CA GLY A 116 9.67 -3.65 4.41
C GLY A 116 8.62 -3.80 3.31
N ARG A 117 8.86 -3.24 2.12
CA ARG A 117 8.00 -3.41 0.94
C ARG A 117 7.95 -4.86 0.49
N ALA A 118 9.10 -5.53 0.41
CA ALA A 118 9.19 -6.95 0.08
C ALA A 118 8.40 -7.81 1.09
N ALA A 119 8.47 -7.49 2.38
CA ALA A 119 7.76 -8.18 3.45
C ALA A 119 6.22 -8.05 3.39
N LEU A 120 5.69 -7.08 2.64
CA LEU A 120 4.25 -6.93 2.40
C LEU A 120 3.71 -7.89 1.35
N HIS A 121 4.57 -8.51 0.54
CA HIS A 121 4.16 -9.56 -0.39
C HIS A 121 3.85 -10.85 0.37
N TYR A 122 2.67 -11.42 0.14
CA TYR A 122 2.28 -12.70 0.74
C TYR A 122 3.12 -13.85 0.17
N GLN A 123 4.00 -14.41 1.01
CA GLN A 123 4.78 -15.62 0.68
C GLN A 123 4.13 -16.89 1.24
N THR A 124 3.23 -16.74 2.23
CA THR A 124 2.49 -17.81 2.90
C THR A 124 1.06 -17.36 3.12
N GLY A 125 0.17 -18.29 3.51
CA GLY A 125 -1.24 -18.01 3.75
C GLY A 125 -2.09 -18.11 2.48
N ASP A 126 -3.38 -17.80 2.60
CA ASP A 126 -4.37 -18.04 1.54
C ASP A 126 -4.16 -17.13 0.32
N ALA A 127 -3.54 -15.96 0.52
CA ALA A 127 -3.23 -15.04 -0.57
C ALA A 127 -1.96 -15.40 -1.34
N ALA A 128 -1.09 -16.29 -0.82
CA ALA A 128 0.20 -16.59 -1.44
C ALA A 128 0.11 -17.11 -2.89
N PRO A 129 -0.82 -18.01 -3.25
CA PRO A 129 -0.97 -18.47 -4.64
C PRO A 129 -1.32 -17.36 -5.63
N LEU A 130 -2.10 -16.36 -5.20
CA LEU A 130 -2.40 -15.18 -6.01
C LEU A 130 -1.21 -14.21 -6.01
N ALA A 131 -0.58 -14.00 -4.86
CA ALA A 131 0.49 -13.04 -4.69
C ALA A 131 1.71 -13.36 -5.55
N VAL A 132 2.09 -14.63 -5.69
CA VAL A 132 3.22 -15.05 -6.55
C VAL A 132 2.98 -14.73 -8.02
N GLN A 133 1.72 -14.63 -8.45
CA GLN A 133 1.34 -14.29 -9.82
C GLN A 133 1.15 -12.78 -10.04
N SER A 134 1.27 -11.94 -9.00
CA SER A 134 0.92 -10.51 -9.06
C SER A 134 1.51 -9.79 -10.26
N THR A 135 2.80 -9.93 -10.54
CA THR A 135 3.45 -9.26 -11.66
C THR A 135 2.84 -9.67 -13.00
N THR A 136 2.65 -10.98 -13.21
CA THR A 136 2.05 -11.51 -14.45
C THR A 136 0.59 -11.10 -14.58
N THR A 137 -0.19 -11.23 -13.51
CA THR A 137 -1.63 -10.89 -13.49
C THR A 137 -1.85 -9.39 -13.71
N LEU A 138 -1.10 -8.52 -13.02
CA LEU A 138 -1.17 -7.08 -13.22
C LEU A 138 -0.72 -6.68 -14.63
N GLY A 139 0.31 -7.33 -15.18
CA GLY A 139 0.73 -7.16 -16.57
C GLY A 139 -0.39 -7.50 -17.55
N ALA A 140 -0.99 -8.69 -17.43
CA ALA A 140 -2.09 -9.13 -18.28
C ALA A 140 -3.33 -8.23 -18.16
N LEU A 141 -3.64 -7.74 -16.95
CA LEU A 141 -4.73 -6.77 -16.73
C LEU A 141 -4.43 -5.43 -17.42
N ARG A 142 -3.20 -4.94 -17.33
CA ARG A 142 -2.78 -3.70 -17.99
C ARG A 142 -2.82 -3.83 -19.51
N ASP A 143 -2.35 -4.95 -20.06
CA ASP A 143 -2.41 -5.21 -21.50
C ASP A 143 -3.85 -5.33 -22.00
N ARG A 144 -4.74 -5.93 -21.21
CA ARG A 144 -6.15 -6.11 -21.56
C ARG A 144 -6.97 -4.82 -21.45
N LEU A 145 -6.72 -4.02 -20.41
CA LEU A 145 -7.54 -2.84 -20.09
C LEU A 145 -6.94 -1.56 -20.68
N GLY A 146 -5.61 -1.46 -20.81
CA GLY A 146 -4.93 -0.24 -21.25
C GLY A 146 -5.36 0.98 -20.44
N GLU A 147 -5.76 2.03 -21.15
CA GLU A 147 -6.27 3.29 -20.57
C GLU A 147 -7.63 3.15 -19.86
N ASP A 148 -8.32 2.01 -20.02
CA ASP A 148 -9.57 1.69 -19.32
C ASP A 148 -9.35 1.06 -17.94
N SER A 149 -8.10 0.84 -17.52
CA SER A 149 -7.80 0.40 -16.16
C SER A 149 -8.11 1.50 -15.14
N TYR A 150 -8.54 1.11 -13.94
CA TYR A 150 -8.81 2.04 -12.84
C TYR A 150 -8.18 1.51 -11.55
N ARG A 151 -7.18 2.22 -11.00
CA ARG A 151 -6.59 1.95 -9.67
C ARG A 151 -6.19 0.48 -9.48
N LEU A 152 -5.57 -0.10 -10.51
CA LEU A 152 -5.40 -1.55 -10.65
C LEU A 152 -4.60 -2.17 -9.50
N GLU A 153 -3.47 -1.57 -9.15
CA GLU A 153 -2.57 -2.04 -8.11
C GLU A 153 -3.22 -2.00 -6.72
N GLU A 154 -4.03 -0.98 -6.45
CA GLU A 154 -4.78 -0.85 -5.21
C GLU A 154 -5.88 -1.90 -5.08
N LEU A 155 -6.69 -2.07 -6.13
CA LEU A 155 -7.75 -3.07 -6.16
C LEU A 155 -7.18 -4.48 -5.99
N TRP A 156 -6.07 -4.78 -6.68
CA TRP A 156 -5.36 -6.04 -6.51
C TRP A 156 -4.85 -6.23 -5.08
N SER A 157 -4.30 -5.19 -4.46
CA SER A 157 -3.82 -5.28 -3.09
C SER A 157 -4.94 -5.46 -2.07
N PHE A 158 -6.07 -4.77 -2.21
CA PHE A 158 -7.24 -5.01 -1.35
C PHE A 158 -7.76 -6.44 -1.52
N LEU A 159 -7.74 -6.96 -2.74
CA LEU A 159 -8.13 -8.33 -3.03
C LEU A 159 -7.22 -9.32 -2.29
N LEU A 160 -5.90 -9.19 -2.43
CA LEU A 160 -4.94 -10.04 -1.73
C LEU A 160 -5.11 -9.98 -0.20
N ASP A 161 -5.24 -8.78 0.36
CA ASP A 161 -5.43 -8.61 1.80
C ASP A 161 -6.76 -9.23 2.27
N SER A 162 -7.82 -9.14 1.46
CA SER A 162 -9.12 -9.75 1.77
C SER A 162 -9.08 -11.28 1.67
N VAL A 163 -8.30 -11.82 0.74
CA VAL A 163 -8.08 -13.27 0.61
C VAL A 163 -7.33 -13.81 1.82
N ASP A 164 -6.21 -13.20 2.20
CA ASP A 164 -5.43 -13.66 3.36
C ASP A 164 -6.24 -13.63 4.66
N ARG A 165 -7.14 -12.65 4.79
CA ARG A 165 -7.98 -12.45 5.97
C ARG A 165 -9.29 -13.24 5.93
N GLN A 166 -9.60 -13.90 4.80
CA GLN A 166 -10.91 -14.54 4.56
C GLN A 166 -12.10 -13.60 4.78
N ASP A 167 -11.91 -12.29 4.52
CA ASP A 167 -12.86 -11.22 4.81
C ASP A 167 -12.97 -10.25 3.62
N ALA A 168 -14.15 -10.20 3.00
CA ALA A 168 -14.44 -9.34 1.86
C ALA A 168 -14.73 -7.87 2.23
N SER A 169 -14.85 -7.54 3.52
CA SER A 169 -15.32 -6.23 3.98
C SER A 169 -14.44 -5.08 3.49
N ALA A 170 -13.11 -5.23 3.53
CA ALA A 170 -12.16 -4.20 3.14
C ALA A 170 -12.21 -3.94 1.63
N PHE A 171 -12.14 -4.99 0.81
CA PHE A 171 -12.24 -4.87 -0.65
C PHE A 171 -13.59 -4.26 -1.08
N ARG A 172 -14.71 -4.79 -0.59
CA ARG A 172 -16.04 -4.27 -0.94
C ARG A 172 -16.24 -2.84 -0.48
N GLY A 173 -15.82 -2.52 0.75
CA GLY A 173 -15.91 -1.16 1.28
C GLY A 173 -15.07 -0.17 0.49
N HIS A 174 -13.94 -0.60 -0.07
CA HIS A 174 -13.14 0.22 -0.96
C HIS A 174 -13.79 0.40 -2.33
N VAL A 175 -14.33 -0.67 -2.94
CA VAL A 175 -15.06 -0.59 -4.22
C VAL A 175 -16.29 0.32 -4.12
N ASP A 176 -17.05 0.21 -3.02
CA ASP A 176 -18.20 1.08 -2.76
C ASP A 176 -17.77 2.56 -2.62
N PHE A 177 -16.69 2.81 -1.88
CA PHE A 177 -16.11 4.14 -1.76
C PHE A 177 -15.68 4.72 -3.12
N LEU A 178 -14.94 3.95 -3.93
CA LEU A 178 -14.54 4.40 -5.27
C LEU A 178 -15.77 4.75 -6.10
N SER A 179 -16.77 3.85 -6.13
CA SER A 179 -17.99 4.02 -6.94
C SER A 179 -18.82 5.24 -6.55
N ARG A 180 -18.87 5.59 -5.26
CA ARG A 180 -19.71 6.67 -4.74
C ARG A 180 -19.01 8.02 -4.62
N THR A 181 -17.70 8.01 -4.40
CA THR A 181 -16.98 9.20 -3.95
C THR A 181 -15.88 9.62 -4.90
N LEU A 182 -15.07 8.69 -5.39
CA LEU A 182 -13.90 9.04 -6.19
C LEU A 182 -14.20 9.08 -7.69
N VAL A 183 -15.05 8.18 -8.17
CA VAL A 183 -15.45 8.12 -9.57
C VAL A 183 -16.29 9.35 -9.93
N ALA A 184 -15.73 10.21 -10.77
CA ALA A 184 -16.29 11.53 -11.06
C ALA A 184 -17.43 11.49 -12.09
N ASP A 185 -17.36 10.57 -13.05
CA ASP A 185 -18.28 10.51 -14.18
C ASP A 185 -18.62 9.08 -14.63
N GLU A 186 -19.44 8.97 -15.68
CA GLU A 186 -19.86 7.69 -16.26
C GLU A 186 -18.71 6.92 -16.93
N ALA A 187 -17.74 7.62 -17.52
CA ALA A 187 -16.59 6.98 -18.16
C ALA A 187 -15.71 6.29 -17.10
N GLU A 188 -15.42 6.96 -15.99
CA GLU A 188 -14.70 6.35 -14.86
C GLU A 188 -15.48 5.20 -14.21
N ARG A 189 -16.83 5.29 -14.11
CA ARG A 189 -17.67 4.16 -13.66
C ARG A 189 -17.49 2.94 -14.55
N LEU A 190 -17.47 3.14 -15.87
CA LEU A 190 -17.24 2.06 -16.83
C LEU A 190 -15.85 1.46 -16.69
N LYS A 191 -14.81 2.28 -16.49
CA LYS A 191 -13.44 1.81 -16.23
C LYS A 191 -13.35 0.96 -14.96
N LEU A 192 -13.94 1.43 -13.85
CA LEU A 192 -14.01 0.67 -12.61
C LEU A 192 -14.74 -0.68 -12.82
N ALA A 193 -15.91 -0.68 -13.45
CA ALA A 193 -16.67 -1.90 -13.72
C ALA A 193 -15.90 -2.90 -14.59
N ARG A 194 -15.24 -2.43 -15.66
CA ARG A 194 -14.37 -3.26 -16.52
C ARG A 194 -13.19 -3.84 -15.75
N THR A 195 -12.55 -3.02 -14.90
CA THR A 195 -11.43 -3.44 -14.06
C THR A 195 -11.86 -4.52 -13.08
N LEU A 196 -13.00 -4.34 -12.38
CA LEU A 196 -13.53 -5.33 -11.45
C LEU A 196 -13.91 -6.64 -12.14
N SER A 197 -14.56 -6.57 -13.31
CA SER A 197 -14.89 -7.76 -14.10
C SER A 197 -13.64 -8.53 -14.54
N ALA A 198 -12.60 -7.82 -14.99
CA ALA A 198 -11.34 -8.44 -15.38
C ALA A 198 -10.59 -9.05 -14.17
N LEU A 199 -10.58 -8.37 -13.03
CA LEU A 199 -10.03 -8.87 -11.76
C LEU A 199 -10.74 -10.15 -11.33
N GLN A 200 -12.08 -10.16 -11.33
CA GLN A 200 -12.88 -11.34 -10.99
C GLN A 200 -12.52 -12.52 -11.90
N ALA A 201 -12.49 -12.31 -13.22
CA ALA A 201 -12.22 -13.37 -14.18
C ALA A 201 -10.84 -14.03 -14.00
N LEU A 202 -9.83 -13.24 -13.58
CA LEU A 202 -8.47 -13.75 -13.35
C LEU A 202 -8.27 -14.33 -11.96
N ALA A 203 -8.84 -13.71 -10.93
CA ALA A 203 -8.55 -14.09 -9.54
C ALA A 203 -9.49 -15.16 -9.00
N ALA A 204 -10.78 -15.13 -9.33
CA ALA A 204 -11.78 -16.04 -8.76
C ALA A 204 -11.43 -17.53 -8.89
N PRO A 205 -10.80 -18.02 -9.99
CA PRO A 205 -10.39 -19.42 -10.10
C PRO A 205 -9.34 -19.88 -9.07
N HIS A 206 -8.69 -18.96 -8.37
CA HIS A 206 -7.58 -19.23 -7.45
C HIS A 206 -7.93 -18.98 -5.97
N MET A 207 -9.23 -18.82 -5.64
CA MET A 207 -9.70 -18.61 -4.26
C MET A 207 -10.94 -19.47 -3.97
N PRO A 208 -11.32 -19.66 -2.69
CA PRO A 208 -12.55 -20.36 -2.34
C PRO A 208 -13.79 -19.72 -3.00
N VAL A 209 -14.71 -20.55 -3.52
CA VAL A 209 -15.87 -20.08 -4.28
C VAL A 209 -16.72 -19.13 -3.43
N GLU A 210 -16.96 -19.45 -2.17
CA GLU A 210 -17.76 -18.64 -1.25
C GLU A 210 -17.09 -17.29 -0.95
N LEU A 211 -15.77 -17.22 -0.99
CA LEU A 211 -15.05 -15.97 -0.84
C LEU A 211 -15.11 -15.14 -2.14
N ALA A 212 -14.92 -15.76 -3.30
CA ALA A 212 -15.06 -15.10 -4.59
C ALA A 212 -16.47 -14.50 -4.76
N GLU A 213 -17.51 -15.26 -4.43
CA GLU A 213 -18.89 -14.79 -4.45
C GLU A 213 -19.07 -13.59 -3.54
N ARG A 214 -18.58 -13.64 -2.30
CA ARG A 214 -18.67 -12.49 -1.38
C ARG A 214 -17.92 -11.26 -1.92
N LEU A 215 -16.72 -11.42 -2.46
CA LEU A 215 -15.87 -10.32 -2.95
C LEU A 215 -16.48 -9.59 -4.14
N PHE A 216 -17.07 -10.32 -5.09
CA PHE A 216 -17.53 -9.78 -6.37
C PHE A 216 -19.05 -9.71 -6.51
N SER A 217 -19.81 -10.08 -5.47
CA SER A 217 -21.25 -9.85 -5.45
C SER A 217 -21.57 -8.35 -5.54
N PRO A 218 -22.58 -7.96 -6.33
CA PRO A 218 -23.09 -6.60 -6.33
C PRO A 218 -23.37 -6.09 -4.90
N ALA A 219 -23.05 -4.83 -4.64
CA ALA A 219 -23.34 -4.19 -3.36
C ALA A 219 -24.83 -3.85 -3.21
#